data_AF-A0AAD5T6Z5-F1
#
_entry.id   AF-A0AAD5T6Z5-F1
#
_cell.length_a   1.000
_cell.length_b   1.000
_cell.length_c   1.000
_cell.angle_alpha   90.00
_cell.angle_beta   90.00
_cell.angle_gamma   90.00
#
_symmetry.space_group_name_H-M   'P 1'
#
loop_
_entity.id
_entity.type
_entity.pdbx_description
1 polymer ?
#
loop_
_entity_poly.entity_id
_entity_poly.type
_entity_poly.pdbx_seq_one_letter_code
_entity_poly.pdbx_strand_id
1 'polypeptide(L)'
;MASERGFVHIVALILSYNNLVDPSAQDEAALRYATINGNTEIVKLLLHDPRVYPSALNNKSLINALRKNHIDIALLIIQDPRCDLYTGEPMVLAAQNRQSEIVRMFLARMDPSVQGAKALEKLLENSLNFYRCSIYSPSHIQNISDFSRIGLISFLISDPRINSQKVIAEVENPELLLLAVYLDQVEILKIMIQSCMLLSNQYAERALNYAVDSGKNEVVRLLLQSDSICRKANAKVLQWAVENDSGNAIERILRISEAINFEVDAFLVLQFALEKSRLLVGQLILDDARCPQVVRNLFQHKFDAEAQHSGSCESGKLINIFGFSNRSTYIADGSDFMFDEDDDDNYMNENSGEEESETE
;
A
#
# COMPACT_ATOMS: atom_id res chain seq x y z
N MET A 1 -31.21 28.21 29.81
CA MET A 1 -31.45 27.70 31.19
C MET A 1 -32.21 26.38 31.22
N ALA A 2 -33.50 26.29 30.81
CA ALA A 2 -34.24 25.02 30.85
C ALA A 2 -33.58 23.91 30.00
N SER A 3 -33.16 24.24 28.77
CA SER A 3 -32.45 23.33 27.86
C SER A 3 -31.06 22.92 28.36
N GLU A 4 -30.40 23.79 29.12
CA GLU A 4 -29.09 23.55 29.71
C GLU A 4 -29.20 22.57 30.89
N ARG A 5 -30.21 22.77 31.75
CA ARG A 5 -30.46 21.93 32.94
C ARG A 5 -31.21 20.63 32.65
N GLY A 6 -31.59 20.36 31.40
CA GLY A 6 -32.27 19.11 31.04
C GLY A 6 -33.76 19.06 31.39
N PHE A 7 -34.43 20.20 31.57
CA PHE A 7 -35.85 20.24 31.95
C PHE A 7 -36.79 20.03 30.75
N VAL A 8 -36.88 18.79 30.27
CA VAL A 8 -37.65 18.39 29.06
C VAL A 8 -39.08 18.93 29.06
N HIS A 9 -39.86 18.69 30.12
CA HIS A 9 -41.26 19.13 30.22
C HIS A 9 -41.41 20.65 30.17
N ILE A 10 -40.47 21.39 30.77
CA ILE A 10 -40.49 22.86 30.73
C ILE A 10 -40.18 23.35 29.32
N VAL A 11 -39.20 22.74 28.64
CA VAL A 11 -38.89 23.09 27.24
C VAL A 11 -40.09 22.80 26.34
N ALA A 12 -40.72 21.62 26.46
CA ALA A 12 -41.91 21.28 25.67
C ALA A 12 -43.06 22.27 25.91
N LEU A 13 -43.33 22.63 27.16
CA LEU A 13 -44.33 23.62 27.51
C LEU A 13 -44.01 24.99 26.90
N ILE A 14 -42.76 25.46 27.00
CA ILE A 14 -42.31 26.73 26.44
C ILE A 14 -42.48 26.76 24.91
N LEU A 15 -42.08 25.69 24.21
CA LEU A 15 -42.20 25.59 22.75
C LEU A 15 -43.66 25.59 22.29
N SER A 16 -44.60 25.07 23.10
CA SER A 16 -46.03 25.10 22.76
C SER A 16 -46.61 26.52 22.61
N TYR A 17 -45.98 27.53 23.22
CA TYR A 17 -46.36 28.94 23.09
C TYR A 17 -45.68 29.61 21.88
N ASN A 18 -45.94 29.07 20.67
CA ASN A 18 -45.26 29.38 19.41
C ASN A 18 -45.02 30.87 19.08
N ASN A 19 -45.80 31.81 19.62
CA ASN A 19 -45.70 33.23 19.27
C ASN A 19 -44.98 34.09 20.32
N LEU A 20 -44.65 33.54 21.49
CA LEU A 20 -44.05 34.30 22.61
C LEU A 20 -42.57 33.98 22.83
N VAL A 21 -42.09 32.90 22.23
CA VAL A 21 -40.73 32.40 22.43
C VAL A 21 -40.11 32.10 21.09
N ASP A 22 -38.92 32.66 20.89
CA ASP A 22 -38.06 32.35 19.77
C ASP A 22 -37.01 31.31 20.20
N PRO A 23 -37.14 30.04 19.76
CA PRO A 23 -36.18 28.99 20.10
C PRO A 23 -34.82 29.17 19.40
N SER A 24 -34.75 30.00 18.35
CA SER A 24 -33.53 30.32 17.61
C SER A 24 -32.69 31.43 18.25
N ALA A 25 -33.23 32.09 19.29
CA ALA A 25 -32.60 33.23 19.94
C ALA A 25 -31.17 32.93 20.42
N GLN A 26 -30.32 33.96 20.38
CA GLN A 26 -28.90 33.90 20.75
C GLN A 26 -28.14 32.80 19.98
N ASP A 27 -28.33 32.76 18.67
CA ASP A 27 -27.66 31.83 17.78
C ASP A 27 -27.86 30.36 18.18
N GLU A 28 -29.14 29.96 18.31
CA GLU A 28 -29.54 28.61 18.67
C GLU A 28 -29.01 28.17 20.05
N ALA A 29 -28.93 29.11 21.00
CA ALA A 29 -28.38 28.85 22.34
C ALA A 29 -29.07 27.64 23.01
N ALA A 30 -30.39 27.53 22.89
CA ALA A 30 -31.15 26.41 23.44
C ALA A 30 -30.65 25.05 22.91
N LEU A 31 -30.46 24.94 21.58
CA LEU A 31 -29.95 23.74 20.93
C LEU A 31 -28.50 23.47 21.32
N ARG A 32 -27.65 24.51 21.33
CA ARG A 32 -26.23 24.40 21.71
C ARG A 32 -26.06 23.91 23.14
N TYR A 33 -26.80 24.46 24.10
CA TYR A 33 -26.71 24.04 25.50
C TYR A 33 -27.28 22.65 25.73
N ALA A 34 -28.40 22.29 25.08
CA ALA A 34 -28.92 20.92 25.14
C ALA A 34 -27.88 19.92 24.61
N THR A 35 -27.22 20.27 23.51
CA THR A 35 -26.18 19.44 22.89
C THR A 35 -24.93 19.29 23.76
N ILE A 36 -24.42 20.38 24.34
CA ILE A 36 -23.25 20.36 25.24
C ILE A 36 -23.49 19.48 26.46
N ASN A 37 -24.71 19.49 26.99
CA ASN A 37 -25.07 18.77 28.21
C ASN A 37 -25.61 17.35 27.96
N GLY A 38 -25.74 16.92 26.70
CA GLY A 38 -26.17 15.55 26.40
C GLY A 38 -27.68 15.33 26.51
N ASN A 39 -28.48 16.40 26.44
CA ASN A 39 -29.93 16.34 26.63
C ASN A 39 -30.65 15.91 25.33
N THR A 40 -30.53 14.63 24.94
CA THR A 40 -31.03 14.07 23.68
C THR A 40 -32.52 14.37 23.41
N GLU A 41 -33.39 14.22 24.42
CA GLU A 41 -34.83 14.49 24.25
C GLU A 41 -35.12 15.97 23.98
N ILE A 42 -34.34 16.88 24.56
CA ILE A 42 -34.47 18.32 24.29
C ILE A 42 -33.98 18.63 22.88
N VAL A 43 -32.89 18.00 22.43
CA VAL A 43 -32.41 18.13 21.05
C VAL A 43 -33.48 17.68 20.07
N LYS A 44 -34.11 16.51 20.30
CA LYS A 44 -35.23 16.04 19.46
C LYS A 44 -36.35 17.06 19.41
N LEU A 45 -36.81 17.57 20.55
CA LEU A 45 -37.88 18.58 20.61
C LEU A 45 -37.52 19.84 19.83
N LEU A 46 -36.29 20.34 20.00
CA LEU A 46 -35.83 21.56 19.32
C LEU A 46 -35.69 21.34 17.80
N LEU A 47 -35.16 20.20 17.36
CA LEU A 47 -35.04 19.89 15.91
C LEU A 47 -36.42 19.69 15.25
N HIS A 48 -37.45 19.26 15.97
CA HIS A 48 -38.81 19.22 15.42
C HIS A 48 -39.41 20.61 15.18
N ASP A 49 -38.89 21.66 15.84
CA ASP A 49 -39.34 23.03 15.60
C ASP A 49 -38.74 23.56 14.29
N PRO A 50 -39.56 23.99 13.31
CA PRO A 50 -39.07 24.48 12.02
C PRO A 50 -38.22 25.75 12.15
N ARG A 51 -38.36 26.51 13.25
CA ARG A 51 -37.65 27.77 13.49
C ARG A 51 -36.20 27.57 13.95
N VAL A 52 -35.88 26.38 14.46
CA VAL A 52 -34.53 26.03 14.91
C VAL A 52 -33.69 25.61 13.71
N TYR A 53 -32.53 26.22 13.53
CA TYR A 53 -31.60 25.89 12.45
C TYR A 53 -30.37 25.13 12.96
N PRO A 54 -30.22 23.83 12.69
CA PRO A 54 -29.14 23.01 13.27
C PRO A 54 -27.72 23.47 12.89
N SER A 55 -27.58 24.16 11.76
CA SER A 55 -26.29 24.60 11.21
C SER A 55 -25.87 26.01 11.59
N ALA A 56 -26.57 26.65 12.52
CA ALA A 56 -26.16 27.95 13.04
C ALA A 56 -24.71 27.96 13.56
N LEU A 57 -24.04 29.11 13.42
CA LEU A 57 -22.65 29.32 13.79
C LEU A 57 -21.69 28.26 13.21
N ASN A 58 -21.85 27.92 11.93
CA ASN A 58 -21.06 26.89 11.25
C ASN A 58 -21.12 25.54 11.96
N ASN A 59 -22.34 25.02 12.17
CA ASN A 59 -22.58 23.73 12.83
C ASN A 59 -22.05 23.64 14.27
N LYS A 60 -22.09 24.73 15.04
CA LYS A 60 -21.53 24.76 16.40
C LYS A 60 -22.14 23.71 17.32
N SER A 61 -23.45 23.47 17.21
CA SER A 61 -24.14 22.42 17.96
C SER A 61 -23.56 21.04 17.66
N LEU A 62 -23.43 20.69 16.37
CA LEU A 62 -22.82 19.43 15.95
C LEU A 62 -21.37 19.31 16.43
N ILE A 63 -20.55 20.35 16.29
CA ILE A 63 -19.16 20.37 16.79
C ILE A 63 -19.13 20.09 18.30
N ASN A 64 -20.03 20.70 19.08
CA ASN A 64 -20.10 20.46 20.51
C ASN A 64 -20.47 19.00 20.84
N ALA A 65 -21.42 18.40 20.10
CA ALA A 65 -21.77 16.99 20.26
C ALA A 65 -20.55 16.09 20.04
N LEU A 66 -19.81 16.33 18.96
CA LEU A 66 -18.61 15.57 18.60
C LEU A 66 -17.50 15.73 19.63
N ARG A 67 -17.25 16.94 20.14
CA ARG A 67 -16.25 17.22 21.19
C ARG A 67 -16.60 16.60 22.54
N LYS A 68 -17.89 16.47 22.85
CA LYS A 68 -18.39 15.84 24.07
C LYS A 68 -18.67 14.35 23.92
N ASN A 69 -18.41 13.78 22.73
CA ASN A 69 -18.67 12.38 22.41
C ASN A 69 -20.14 11.98 22.57
N HIS A 70 -21.07 12.90 22.32
CA HIS A 70 -22.52 12.64 22.33
C HIS A 70 -22.96 12.12 20.96
N ILE A 71 -22.64 10.86 20.67
CA ILE A 71 -22.84 10.22 19.36
C ILE A 71 -24.31 10.28 18.90
N ASP A 72 -25.25 9.92 19.77
CA ASP A 72 -26.69 9.93 19.45
C ASP A 72 -27.18 11.32 19.03
N ILE A 73 -26.70 12.37 19.71
CA ILE A 73 -27.04 13.76 19.39
C ILE A 73 -26.42 14.17 18.06
N ALA A 74 -25.17 13.80 17.81
CA ALA A 74 -24.52 14.09 16.54
C ALA A 74 -25.26 13.42 15.37
N LEU A 75 -25.68 12.16 15.52
CA LEU A 75 -26.47 11.44 14.53
C LEU A 75 -27.83 12.11 14.28
N LEU A 76 -28.54 12.53 15.33
CA LEU A 76 -29.80 13.27 15.20
C LEU A 76 -29.63 14.57 14.40
N ILE A 77 -28.58 15.34 14.69
CA ILE A 77 -28.30 16.60 13.98
C ILE A 77 -27.95 16.33 12.51
N ILE A 78 -27.10 15.33 12.23
CA ILE A 78 -26.69 14.99 10.86
C ILE A 78 -27.87 14.48 10.02
N GLN A 79 -28.82 13.77 10.65
CA GLN A 79 -30.03 13.29 9.97
C GLN A 79 -31.02 14.42 9.62
N ASP A 80 -30.92 15.59 10.25
CA ASP A 80 -31.77 16.73 9.91
C ASP A 80 -31.47 17.23 8.48
N PRO A 81 -32.47 17.34 7.59
CA PRO A 81 -32.29 17.83 6.22
C PRO A 81 -31.74 19.25 6.12
N ARG A 82 -31.90 20.06 7.18
CA ARG A 82 -31.39 21.44 7.23
C ARG A 82 -29.94 21.51 7.70
N CYS A 83 -29.32 20.37 8.07
CA CYS A 83 -27.93 20.34 8.46
C CYS A 83 -27.01 20.46 7.24
N ASP A 84 -26.22 21.53 7.20
CA ASP A 84 -25.12 21.72 6.26
C ASP A 84 -23.97 20.77 6.60
N LEU A 85 -23.81 19.73 5.78
CA LEU A 85 -22.75 18.74 5.93
C LEU A 85 -21.43 19.16 5.28
N TYR A 86 -21.42 20.27 4.53
CA TYR A 86 -20.29 20.67 3.71
C TYR A 86 -19.29 21.57 4.44
N THR A 87 -19.61 21.99 5.66
CA THR A 87 -18.57 22.53 6.54
C THR A 87 -17.58 21.41 6.86
N GLY A 88 -16.31 21.58 6.53
CA GLY A 88 -15.30 20.53 6.73
C GLY A 88 -14.99 20.21 8.20
N GLU A 89 -15.22 21.14 9.14
CA GLU A 89 -14.80 20.98 10.55
C GLU A 89 -15.47 19.81 11.29
N PRO A 90 -16.81 19.64 11.26
CA PRO A 90 -17.47 18.50 11.92
C PRO A 90 -16.99 17.14 11.43
N MET A 91 -16.88 16.94 10.12
CA MET A 91 -16.48 15.65 9.55
C MET A 91 -15.01 15.32 9.88
N VAL A 92 -14.13 16.32 9.82
CA VAL A 92 -12.72 16.20 10.24
C VAL A 92 -12.62 15.86 11.72
N LEU A 93 -13.41 16.50 12.57
CA LEU A 93 -13.41 16.23 14.01
C LEU A 93 -13.91 14.81 14.32
N ALA A 94 -14.97 14.35 13.64
CA ALA A 94 -15.47 12.98 13.79
C ALA A 94 -14.41 11.95 13.39
N ALA A 95 -13.69 12.19 12.28
CA ALA A 95 -12.57 11.37 11.85
C ALA A 95 -11.42 11.36 12.87
N GLN A 96 -11.04 12.52 13.41
CA GLN A 96 -10.00 12.63 14.43
C GLN A 96 -10.36 11.89 15.72
N ASN A 97 -11.65 11.94 16.11
CA ASN A 97 -12.20 11.27 17.29
C ASN A 97 -12.53 9.78 17.05
N ARG A 98 -12.25 9.24 15.85
CA ARG A 98 -12.49 7.83 15.47
C ARG A 98 -13.96 7.42 15.53
N GLN A 99 -14.86 8.36 15.27
CA GLN A 99 -16.29 8.12 15.28
C GLN A 99 -16.73 7.62 13.90
N SER A 100 -16.36 6.37 13.56
CA SER A 100 -16.58 5.79 12.23
C SER A 100 -18.03 5.76 11.79
N GLU A 101 -18.97 5.56 12.71
CA GLU A 101 -20.41 5.61 12.44
C GLU A 101 -20.85 6.99 11.96
N ILE A 102 -20.36 8.04 12.60
CA ILE A 102 -20.63 9.43 12.24
C ILE A 102 -20.05 9.74 10.86
N VAL A 103 -18.80 9.33 10.61
CA VAL A 103 -18.15 9.54 9.30
C VAL A 103 -18.93 8.83 8.19
N ARG A 104 -19.38 7.59 8.43
CA ARG A 104 -20.26 6.86 7.48
C ARG A 104 -21.57 7.60 7.24
N MET A 105 -22.18 8.18 8.28
CA MET A 105 -23.41 8.94 8.14
C MET A 105 -23.22 10.22 7.31
N PHE A 106 -22.12 10.96 7.52
CA PHE A 106 -21.76 12.09 6.65
C PHE A 106 -21.65 11.65 5.20
N LEU A 107 -20.87 10.59 4.93
CA LEU A 107 -20.63 10.09 3.58
C LEU A 107 -21.89 9.62 2.86
N ALA A 108 -22.83 9.03 3.60
CA ALA A 108 -24.11 8.55 3.07
C ALA A 108 -25.07 9.68 2.69
N ARG A 109 -25.00 10.83 3.38
CA ARG A 109 -25.86 11.98 3.13
C ARG A 109 -25.26 13.03 2.21
N MET A 110 -23.94 13.11 2.13
CA MET A 110 -23.27 14.05 1.23
C MET A 110 -23.56 13.67 -0.22
N ASP A 111 -24.13 14.60 -0.97
CA ASP A 111 -24.37 14.44 -2.39
C ASP A 111 -23.05 14.48 -3.18
N PRO A 112 -23.03 14.04 -4.46
CA PRO A 112 -21.84 14.12 -5.31
C PRO A 112 -21.58 15.53 -5.85
N SER A 113 -22.13 16.59 -5.24
CA SER A 113 -21.90 17.95 -5.69
C SER A 113 -20.43 18.34 -5.59
N VAL A 114 -20.05 19.41 -6.30
CA VAL A 114 -18.72 20.04 -6.21
C VAL A 114 -18.37 20.39 -4.76
N GLN A 115 -19.38 20.75 -3.95
CA GLN A 115 -19.18 21.11 -2.55
C GLN A 115 -18.93 19.86 -1.68
N GLY A 116 -19.64 18.76 -1.97
CA GLY A 116 -19.37 17.45 -1.39
C GLY A 116 -17.95 16.96 -1.67
N ALA A 117 -17.54 16.97 -2.94
CA ALA A 117 -16.19 16.59 -3.34
C ALA A 117 -15.11 17.43 -2.63
N LYS A 118 -15.26 18.76 -2.59
CA LYS A 118 -14.31 19.65 -1.87
C LYS A 118 -14.22 19.38 -0.38
N ALA A 119 -15.34 19.09 0.27
CA ALA A 119 -15.34 18.77 1.70
C ALA A 119 -14.63 17.43 1.97
N LEU A 120 -14.82 16.43 1.10
CA LEU A 120 -14.09 15.15 1.18
C LEU A 120 -12.61 15.29 0.85
N GLU A 121 -12.24 16.10 -0.15
CA GLU A 121 -10.85 16.45 -0.47
C GLU A 121 -10.17 17.10 0.73
N LYS A 122 -10.83 18.07 1.39
CA LYS A 122 -10.32 18.71 2.60
C LYS A 122 -10.20 17.72 3.77
N LEU A 123 -11.09 16.74 3.90
CA LEU A 123 -10.96 15.69 4.90
C LEU A 123 -9.75 14.79 4.63
N LEU A 124 -9.54 14.40 3.37
CA LEU A 124 -8.38 13.64 2.94
C LEU A 124 -7.10 14.45 3.21
N GLU A 125 -7.06 15.71 2.81
CA GLU A 125 -5.95 16.63 3.04
C GLU A 125 -5.58 16.73 4.54
N ASN A 126 -6.57 16.93 5.42
CA ASN A 126 -6.35 16.97 6.87
C ASN A 126 -5.86 15.63 7.43
N SER A 127 -6.39 14.53 6.91
CA SER A 127 -5.98 13.18 7.33
C SER A 127 -4.53 12.89 6.93
N LEU A 128 -4.11 13.37 5.76
CA LEU A 128 -2.74 13.25 5.26
C LEU A 128 -1.77 14.22 5.95
N ASN A 129 -2.21 15.45 6.27
CA ASN A 129 -1.41 16.48 6.95
C ASN A 129 -1.18 16.19 8.43
N PHE A 130 -2.02 15.38 9.08
CA PHE A 130 -1.83 15.04 10.50
C PHE A 130 -0.45 14.43 10.77
N TYR A 131 0.07 13.64 9.83
CA TYR A 131 1.38 13.01 9.93
C TYR A 131 2.55 14.00 9.75
N ARG A 132 2.30 15.30 9.55
CA ARG A 132 3.38 16.32 9.55
C ARG A 132 3.88 16.69 10.95
N CYS A 133 3.32 16.12 12.02
CA CYS A 133 3.76 16.40 13.39
C CYS A 133 4.75 15.37 13.94
N SER A 134 6.01 15.79 13.87
CA SER A 134 7.18 15.45 14.71
C SER A 134 7.44 13.97 15.09
N ILE A 135 8.50 13.45 14.48
CA ILE A 135 9.53 12.62 15.11
C ILE A 135 9.00 11.32 15.73
N TYR A 136 8.84 10.29 14.90
CA TYR A 136 8.71 8.95 15.46
C TYR A 136 9.52 7.89 14.72
N SER A 137 10.33 7.21 15.52
CA SER A 137 10.88 5.89 15.24
C SER A 137 9.77 4.93 14.76
N PRO A 138 10.09 3.97 13.85
CA PRO A 138 9.17 2.91 13.39
C PRO A 138 8.35 2.19 14.49
N SER A 139 8.81 2.23 15.74
CA SER A 139 8.10 1.65 16.89
C SER A 139 6.77 2.32 17.25
N HIS A 140 6.51 3.57 16.86
CA HIS A 140 5.24 4.25 17.19
C HIS A 140 4.14 4.04 16.16
N ILE A 141 4.49 3.56 14.95
CA ILE A 141 3.55 3.23 13.87
C ILE A 141 2.62 2.05 14.27
N GLN A 142 2.96 1.33 15.34
CA GLN A 142 2.15 0.23 15.87
C GLN A 142 0.92 0.69 16.67
N ASN A 143 0.70 1.99 16.88
CA ASN A 143 -0.50 2.43 17.59
C ASN A 143 -1.76 2.22 16.74
N ILE A 144 -2.79 1.64 17.37
CA ILE A 144 -4.15 1.42 16.82
C ILE A 144 -4.76 2.72 16.25
N SER A 145 -4.26 3.89 16.68
CA SER A 145 -4.60 5.21 16.11
C SER A 145 -4.36 5.31 14.62
N ASP A 146 -3.25 4.74 14.16
CA ASP A 146 -2.76 4.95 12.80
C ASP A 146 -3.45 3.97 11.85
N PHE A 147 -3.79 2.77 12.33
CA PHE A 147 -4.63 1.80 11.62
C PHE A 147 -6.04 2.33 11.30
N SER A 148 -6.67 2.99 12.27
CA SER A 148 -8.02 3.54 12.04
C SER A 148 -8.01 4.67 11.00
N ARG A 149 -6.92 5.44 10.94
CA ARG A 149 -6.76 6.57 10.02
C ARG A 149 -6.33 6.15 8.64
N ILE A 150 -5.43 5.15 8.53
CA ILE A 150 -5.10 4.59 7.22
C ILE A 150 -6.34 3.97 6.58
N GLY A 151 -7.20 3.33 7.38
CA GLY A 151 -8.47 2.79 6.90
C GLY A 151 -9.39 3.89 6.35
N LEU A 152 -9.44 5.04 7.01
CA LEU A 152 -10.17 6.21 6.50
C LEU A 152 -9.54 6.77 5.22
N ILE A 153 -8.22 6.91 5.17
CA ILE A 153 -7.51 7.40 3.98
C ILE A 153 -7.75 6.46 2.80
N SER A 154 -7.62 5.14 3.01
CA SER A 154 -7.89 4.11 2.01
C SER A 154 -9.35 4.17 1.52
N PHE A 155 -10.29 4.33 2.44
CA PHE A 155 -11.70 4.52 2.11
C PHE A 155 -11.95 5.79 1.27
N LEU A 156 -11.38 6.93 1.66
CA LEU A 156 -11.55 8.20 0.94
C LEU A 156 -10.88 8.16 -0.43
N ILE A 157 -9.70 7.57 -0.53
CA ILE A 157 -8.98 7.42 -1.80
C ILE A 157 -9.77 6.59 -2.81
N SER A 158 -10.50 5.58 -2.32
CA SER A 158 -11.36 4.73 -3.14
C SER A 158 -12.67 5.40 -3.53
N ASP A 159 -12.99 6.57 -2.97
CA ASP A 159 -14.22 7.30 -3.26
C ASP A 159 -14.11 8.00 -4.62
N PRO A 160 -14.95 7.64 -5.60
CA PRO A 160 -14.85 8.18 -6.97
C PRO A 160 -15.19 9.67 -7.05
N ARG A 161 -15.75 10.27 -6.00
CA ARG A 161 -16.08 11.70 -5.95
C ARG A 161 -14.86 12.59 -5.73
N ILE A 162 -13.74 12.02 -5.28
CA ILE A 162 -12.55 12.77 -4.86
C ILE A 162 -11.46 12.68 -5.92
N ASN A 163 -10.81 13.81 -6.25
CA ASN A 163 -9.55 13.75 -6.99
C ASN A 163 -8.40 13.44 -6.03
N SER A 164 -8.31 12.18 -5.60
CA SER A 164 -7.31 11.73 -4.62
C SER A 164 -5.88 11.96 -5.10
N GLN A 165 -5.61 11.82 -6.41
CA GLN A 165 -4.30 12.09 -7.01
C GLN A 165 -3.87 13.54 -6.82
N LYS A 166 -4.78 14.50 -7.05
CA LYS A 166 -4.51 15.93 -6.84
C LYS A 166 -4.23 16.23 -5.37
N VAL A 167 -5.07 15.75 -4.47
CA VAL A 167 -4.91 16.01 -3.03
C VAL A 167 -3.59 15.45 -2.50
N ILE A 168 -3.25 14.21 -2.88
CA ILE A 168 -2.00 13.56 -2.47
C ILE A 168 -0.79 14.32 -3.02
N ALA A 169 -0.87 14.84 -4.25
CA ALA A 169 0.19 15.64 -4.85
C ALA A 169 0.41 16.97 -4.08
N GLU A 170 -0.65 17.65 -3.65
CA GLU A 170 -0.57 18.93 -2.94
C GLU A 170 -0.06 18.80 -1.50
N VAL A 171 -0.33 17.68 -0.83
CA VAL A 171 0.02 17.49 0.58
C VAL A 171 1.50 17.20 0.81
N GLU A 172 2.29 16.77 -0.19
CA GLU A 172 3.74 16.53 -0.05
C GLU A 172 4.16 15.92 1.30
N ASN A 173 3.65 14.73 1.63
CA ASN A 173 3.97 14.03 2.87
C ASN A 173 4.89 12.82 2.61
N PRO A 174 6.20 12.93 2.91
CA PRO A 174 7.16 11.86 2.65
C PRO A 174 6.99 10.64 3.58
N GLU A 175 6.36 10.80 4.74
CA GLU A 175 6.13 9.72 5.72
C GLU A 175 5.00 8.78 5.28
N LEU A 176 4.06 9.29 4.47
CA LEU A 176 2.94 8.52 3.96
C LEU A 176 3.41 7.28 3.17
N LEU A 177 4.53 7.40 2.44
CA LEU A 177 5.09 6.30 1.66
C LEU A 177 5.46 5.15 2.59
N LEU A 178 6.23 5.47 3.62
CA LEU A 178 6.72 4.49 4.57
C LEU A 178 5.55 3.82 5.30
N LEU A 179 4.57 4.61 5.77
CA LEU A 179 3.38 4.10 6.45
C LEU A 179 2.53 3.18 5.55
N ALA A 180 2.31 3.57 4.29
CA ALA A 180 1.57 2.78 3.32
C ALA A 180 2.27 1.44 3.05
N VAL A 181 3.61 1.42 2.98
CA VAL A 181 4.39 0.18 2.88
C VAL A 181 4.27 -0.65 4.16
N TYR A 182 4.40 -0.06 5.35
CA TYR A 182 4.25 -0.76 6.64
C TYR A 182 2.90 -1.48 6.75
N LEU A 183 1.83 -0.81 6.31
CA LEU A 183 0.45 -1.28 6.42
C LEU A 183 -0.05 -2.01 5.16
N ASP A 184 0.84 -2.28 4.20
CA ASP A 184 0.54 -3.01 2.96
C ASP A 184 -0.61 -2.39 2.13
N GLN A 185 -0.69 -1.07 2.11
CA GLN A 185 -1.77 -0.33 1.45
C GLN A 185 -1.44 -0.08 -0.03
N VAL A 186 -1.63 -1.12 -0.84
CA VAL A 186 -1.31 -1.13 -2.28
C VAL A 186 -1.96 0.02 -3.07
N GLU A 187 -3.23 0.34 -2.82
CA GLU A 187 -3.95 1.39 -3.56
C GLU A 187 -3.39 2.79 -3.28
N ILE A 188 -3.01 3.05 -2.02
CA ILE A 188 -2.35 4.30 -1.65
C ILE A 188 -1.01 4.41 -2.39
N LEU A 189 -0.24 3.32 -2.41
CA LEU A 189 1.06 3.28 -3.08
C LEU A 189 0.94 3.52 -4.59
N LYS A 190 -0.03 2.90 -5.27
CA LYS A 190 -0.27 3.11 -6.71
C LYS A 190 -0.49 4.59 -7.02
N ILE A 191 -1.34 5.27 -6.25
CA ILE A 191 -1.65 6.69 -6.47
C ILE A 191 -0.44 7.57 -6.18
N MET A 192 0.31 7.26 -5.11
CA MET A 192 1.55 7.98 -4.78
C MET A 192 2.64 7.82 -5.86
N ILE A 193 2.76 6.64 -6.46
CA ILE A 193 3.70 6.38 -7.55
C ILE A 193 3.28 7.13 -8.81
N GLN A 194 1.98 7.12 -9.15
CA GLN A 194 1.43 7.81 -10.31
C GLN A 194 1.46 9.34 -10.21
N SER A 195 1.40 9.90 -9.00
CA SER A 195 1.44 11.36 -8.81
C SER A 195 2.85 11.94 -8.88
N CYS A 196 3.90 11.12 -9.05
CA CYS A 196 5.30 11.50 -9.30
C CYS A 196 5.98 12.46 -8.30
N MET A 197 5.31 12.93 -7.24
CA MET A 197 5.80 14.02 -6.37
C MET A 197 6.28 13.61 -4.97
N LEU A 198 6.37 12.33 -4.61
CA LEU A 198 6.54 11.93 -3.20
C LEU A 198 7.82 11.18 -2.84
N LEU A 199 8.83 11.19 -3.71
CA LEU A 199 9.94 10.22 -3.59
C LEU A 199 11.31 10.88 -3.43
N SER A 200 11.34 12.20 -3.23
CA SER A 200 12.54 12.91 -2.80
C SER A 200 12.72 12.73 -1.29
N ASN A 201 13.37 11.65 -0.84
CA ASN A 201 14.14 11.59 0.42
C ASN A 201 14.54 10.17 0.83
N GLN A 202 15.41 10.10 1.86
CA GLN A 202 15.82 8.94 2.66
C GLN A 202 14.72 7.91 2.98
N TYR A 203 13.43 8.28 2.91
CA TYR A 203 12.30 7.40 3.16
C TYR A 203 12.02 6.42 2.02
N ALA A 204 12.32 6.77 0.77
CA ALA A 204 12.14 5.88 -0.38
C ALA A 204 13.02 4.62 -0.26
N GLU A 205 14.29 4.82 0.09
CA GLU A 205 15.24 3.73 0.36
C GLU A 205 14.78 2.89 1.56
N ARG A 206 14.40 3.53 2.67
CA ARG A 206 13.91 2.83 3.87
C ARG A 206 12.65 2.02 3.58
N ALA A 207 11.70 2.57 2.83
CA ALA A 207 10.46 1.92 2.46
C ALA A 207 10.73 0.69 1.58
N LEU A 208 11.62 0.84 0.59
CA LEU A 208 12.02 -0.25 -0.29
C LEU A 208 12.73 -1.38 0.48
N ASN A 209 13.70 -1.04 1.33
CA ASN A 209 14.40 -2.01 2.17
C ASN A 209 13.44 -2.72 3.14
N TYR A 210 12.54 -1.99 3.77
CA TYR A 210 11.55 -2.58 4.68
C TYR A 210 10.59 -3.53 3.95
N ALA A 211 10.15 -3.17 2.74
CA ALA A 211 9.29 -4.04 1.92
C ALA A 211 10.00 -5.36 1.57
N VAL A 212 11.29 -5.29 1.23
CA VAL A 212 12.13 -6.47 1.00
C VAL A 212 12.29 -7.32 2.28
N ASP A 213 12.65 -6.69 3.40
CA ASP A 213 12.81 -7.38 4.70
C ASP A 213 11.55 -8.07 5.19
N SER A 214 10.40 -7.49 4.88
CA SER A 214 9.10 -8.00 5.28
C SER A 214 8.50 -9.00 4.28
N GLY A 215 9.20 -9.30 3.18
CA GLY A 215 8.74 -10.23 2.14
C GLY A 215 7.54 -9.73 1.32
N LYS A 216 7.29 -8.41 1.27
CA LYS A 216 6.13 -7.82 0.59
C LYS A 216 6.37 -7.67 -0.92
N ASN A 217 6.42 -8.80 -1.63
CA ASN A 217 6.86 -8.88 -3.03
C ASN A 217 6.05 -7.98 -3.99
N GLU A 218 4.72 -7.89 -3.81
CA GLU A 218 3.88 -7.01 -4.63
C GLU A 218 4.25 -5.54 -4.43
N VAL A 219 4.43 -5.11 -3.17
CA VAL A 219 4.84 -3.75 -2.83
C VAL A 219 6.21 -3.43 -3.42
N VAL A 220 7.18 -4.33 -3.32
CA VAL A 220 8.52 -4.12 -3.93
C VAL A 220 8.40 -3.93 -5.44
N ARG A 221 7.63 -4.77 -6.14
CA ARG A 221 7.41 -4.63 -7.59
C ARG A 221 6.78 -3.28 -7.95
N LEU A 222 5.78 -2.84 -7.19
CA LEU A 222 5.13 -1.54 -7.40
C LEU A 222 6.12 -0.39 -7.18
N LEU A 223 6.87 -0.41 -6.09
CA LEU A 223 7.85 0.64 -5.77
C LEU A 223 8.93 0.78 -6.86
N LEU A 224 9.40 -0.34 -7.44
CA LEU A 224 10.40 -0.34 -8.52
C LEU A 224 9.88 0.17 -9.88
N GLN A 225 8.57 0.36 -10.04
CA GLN A 225 8.01 1.05 -11.22
C GLN A 225 8.38 2.53 -11.23
N SER A 226 8.67 3.13 -10.08
CA SER A 226 9.09 4.51 -10.00
C SER A 226 10.60 4.65 -10.19
N ASP A 227 11.01 5.46 -11.18
CA ASP A 227 12.42 5.72 -11.45
C ASP A 227 13.13 6.38 -10.26
N SER A 228 12.45 7.24 -9.50
CA SER A 228 13.05 7.92 -8.34
C SER A 228 13.32 6.97 -7.18
N ILE A 229 12.43 6.01 -6.91
CA ILE A 229 12.69 4.95 -5.92
C ILE A 229 13.75 3.98 -6.45
N CYS A 230 13.64 3.57 -7.71
CA CYS A 230 14.53 2.58 -8.31
C CYS A 230 16.00 3.06 -8.35
N ARG A 231 16.26 4.37 -8.51
CA ARG A 231 17.62 4.96 -8.35
C ARG A 231 18.27 4.66 -6.99
N LYS A 232 17.46 4.44 -5.95
CA LYS A 232 17.91 4.14 -4.58
C LYS A 232 17.96 2.64 -4.26
N ALA A 233 17.70 1.76 -5.23
CA ALA A 233 17.79 0.32 -5.04
C ALA A 233 19.25 -0.10 -4.79
N ASN A 234 19.54 -0.61 -3.59
CA ASN A 234 20.86 -1.08 -3.21
C ASN A 234 21.06 -2.58 -3.55
N ALA A 235 22.21 -3.13 -3.18
CA ALA A 235 22.55 -4.54 -3.40
C ALA A 235 21.52 -5.52 -2.82
N LYS A 236 20.91 -5.18 -1.68
CA LYS A 236 19.89 -6.01 -1.03
C LYS A 236 18.63 -6.11 -1.89
N VAL A 237 18.20 -5.01 -2.49
CA VAL A 237 17.07 -5.01 -3.44
C VAL A 237 17.41 -5.80 -4.70
N LEU A 238 18.67 -5.73 -5.16
CA LEU A 238 19.14 -6.54 -6.28
C LEU A 238 19.11 -8.05 -5.93
N GLN A 239 19.54 -8.44 -4.73
CA GLN A 239 19.44 -9.83 -4.24
C GLN A 239 17.98 -10.31 -4.20
N TRP A 240 17.07 -9.49 -3.69
CA TRP A 240 15.64 -9.80 -3.71
C TRP A 240 15.12 -10.06 -5.13
N ALA A 241 15.58 -9.26 -6.11
CA ALA A 241 15.16 -9.41 -7.50
C ALA A 241 15.68 -10.72 -8.12
N VAL A 242 16.89 -11.15 -7.75
CA VAL A 242 17.45 -12.47 -8.11
C VAL A 242 16.64 -13.58 -7.47
N GLU A 243 16.32 -13.49 -6.18
CA GLU A 243 15.55 -14.50 -5.45
C GLU A 243 14.18 -14.76 -6.10
N ASN A 244 13.51 -13.67 -6.49
CA ASN A 244 12.19 -13.67 -7.12
C ASN A 244 12.22 -13.81 -8.65
N ASP A 245 13.38 -14.16 -9.23
CA ASP A 245 13.58 -14.36 -10.67
C ASP A 245 13.00 -13.23 -11.54
N SER A 246 13.15 -12.00 -11.07
CA SER A 246 12.48 -10.82 -11.62
C SER A 246 13.40 -10.10 -12.61
N GLY A 247 13.57 -10.67 -13.81
CA GLY A 247 14.43 -10.12 -14.87
C GLY A 247 14.18 -8.64 -15.17
N ASN A 248 12.92 -8.24 -15.36
CA ASN A 248 12.55 -6.82 -15.59
C ASN A 248 12.98 -5.88 -14.45
N ALA A 249 12.92 -6.36 -13.20
CA ALA A 249 13.33 -5.57 -12.05
C ALA A 249 14.86 -5.41 -12.04
N ILE A 250 15.59 -6.48 -12.35
CA ILE A 250 17.05 -6.46 -12.46
C ILE A 250 17.48 -5.51 -13.56
N GLU A 251 16.98 -5.66 -14.78
CA GLU A 251 17.31 -4.76 -15.90
C GLU A 251 17.08 -3.29 -15.55
N ARG A 252 15.95 -2.97 -14.90
CA ARG A 252 15.65 -1.61 -14.45
C ARG A 252 16.65 -1.15 -13.38
N ILE A 253 16.86 -1.94 -12.33
CA ILE A 253 17.80 -1.63 -11.23
C ILE A 253 19.19 -1.40 -11.80
N LEU A 254 19.68 -2.28 -12.66
CA LEU A 254 20.98 -2.15 -13.30
C LEU A 254 21.05 -0.88 -14.16
N ARG A 255 20.02 -0.59 -14.94
CA ARG A 255 20.03 0.58 -15.83
C ARG A 255 20.08 1.92 -15.09
N ILE A 256 19.38 2.08 -13.98
CA ILE A 256 19.20 3.41 -13.34
C ILE A 256 19.65 3.51 -11.88
N SER A 257 19.98 2.42 -11.19
CA SER A 257 20.43 2.50 -9.80
C SER A 257 21.80 3.18 -9.68
N GLU A 258 21.88 4.13 -8.76
CA GLU A 258 23.08 4.87 -8.38
C GLU A 258 23.70 4.33 -7.07
N ALA A 259 23.00 3.44 -6.37
CA ALA A 259 23.35 2.98 -5.03
C ALA A 259 24.15 1.65 -5.00
N ILE A 260 24.28 0.96 -6.14
CA ILE A 260 24.97 -0.33 -6.22
C ILE A 260 26.46 -0.11 -6.47
N ASN A 261 27.29 -0.61 -5.56
CA ASN A 261 28.73 -0.63 -5.73
C ASN A 261 29.16 -2.01 -6.26
N PHE A 262 29.27 -2.13 -7.58
CA PHE A 262 29.66 -3.38 -8.24
C PHE A 262 31.02 -3.95 -7.81
N GLU A 263 31.94 -3.13 -7.29
CA GLU A 263 33.22 -3.63 -6.80
C GLU A 263 33.07 -4.52 -5.56
N VAL A 264 32.05 -4.25 -4.74
CA VAL A 264 31.80 -4.95 -3.48
C VAL A 264 30.59 -5.89 -3.60
N ASP A 265 29.52 -5.42 -4.23
CA ASP A 265 28.21 -6.06 -4.21
C ASP A 265 28.09 -7.20 -5.23
N ALA A 266 28.76 -7.09 -6.39
CA ALA A 266 28.59 -8.04 -7.49
C ALA A 266 28.96 -9.46 -7.09
N PHE A 267 30.05 -9.63 -6.33
CA PHE A 267 30.49 -10.94 -5.86
C PHE A 267 29.41 -11.63 -5.02
N LEU A 268 28.85 -10.92 -4.04
CA LEU A 268 27.86 -11.47 -3.12
C LEU A 268 26.54 -11.81 -3.85
N VAL A 269 26.10 -10.92 -4.73
CA VAL A 269 24.85 -11.12 -5.50
C VAL A 269 24.99 -12.28 -6.48
N LEU A 270 26.13 -12.40 -7.17
CA LEU A 270 26.38 -13.49 -8.12
C LEU A 270 26.56 -14.85 -7.43
N GLN A 271 27.21 -14.88 -6.27
CA GLN A 271 27.26 -16.08 -5.44
C GLN A 271 25.85 -16.53 -5.04
N PHE A 272 25.03 -15.59 -4.56
CA PHE A 272 23.65 -15.88 -4.20
C PHE A 272 22.81 -16.36 -5.40
N ALA A 273 23.04 -15.81 -6.59
CA ALA A 273 22.37 -16.25 -7.82
C ALA A 273 22.70 -17.72 -8.16
N LEU A 274 23.96 -18.14 -8.03
CA LEU A 274 24.36 -19.55 -8.19
C LEU A 274 23.73 -20.44 -7.12
N GLU A 275 23.78 -20.04 -5.84
CA GLU A 275 23.18 -20.81 -4.73
C GLU A 275 21.67 -21.04 -4.90
N LYS A 276 20.98 -20.12 -5.58
CA LYS A 276 19.55 -20.23 -5.90
C LYS A 276 19.28 -20.79 -7.32
N SER A 277 20.32 -21.19 -8.05
CA SER A 277 20.28 -21.65 -9.45
C SER A 277 19.54 -20.69 -10.39
N ARG A 278 19.72 -19.38 -10.16
CA ARG A 278 19.10 -18.27 -10.91
C ARG A 278 20.02 -17.81 -12.05
N LEU A 279 20.27 -18.71 -13.00
CA LEU A 279 21.31 -18.56 -14.01
C LEU A 279 21.07 -17.39 -14.97
N LEU A 280 19.83 -17.26 -15.51
CA LEU A 280 19.47 -16.21 -16.47
C LEU A 280 19.66 -14.81 -15.89
N VAL A 281 19.13 -14.59 -14.68
CA VAL A 281 19.22 -13.30 -14.00
C VAL A 281 20.62 -13.02 -13.46
N GLY A 282 21.38 -14.04 -13.10
CA GLY A 282 22.81 -13.91 -12.76
C GLY A 282 23.64 -13.47 -13.97
N GLN A 283 23.34 -13.99 -15.15
CA GLN A 283 24.01 -13.57 -16.39
C GLN A 283 23.75 -12.10 -16.72
N LEU A 284 22.52 -11.59 -16.50
CA LEU A 284 22.22 -10.16 -16.67
C LEU A 284 23.12 -9.25 -15.82
N ILE A 285 23.53 -9.71 -14.64
CA ILE A 285 24.42 -8.97 -13.73
C ILE A 285 25.89 -9.07 -14.19
N LEU A 286 26.30 -10.21 -14.74
CA LEU A 286 27.64 -10.39 -15.34
C LEU A 286 27.84 -9.51 -16.58
N ASP A 287 26.80 -9.40 -17.40
CA ASP A 287 26.80 -8.63 -18.63
C ASP A 287 26.78 -7.11 -18.39
N ASP A 288 26.46 -6.66 -17.16
CA ASP A 288 26.53 -5.23 -16.80
C ASP A 288 27.95 -4.71 -16.94
N ALA A 289 28.11 -3.60 -17.66
CA ALA A 289 29.42 -3.01 -17.95
C ALA A 289 30.24 -2.65 -16.69
N ARG A 290 29.57 -2.34 -15.57
CA ARG A 290 30.19 -1.99 -14.29
C ARG A 290 30.72 -3.21 -13.53
N CYS A 291 30.34 -4.43 -13.92
CA CYS A 291 30.85 -5.63 -13.28
C CYS A 291 32.38 -5.76 -13.49
N PRO A 292 33.19 -5.86 -12.41
CA PRO A 292 34.64 -5.96 -12.55
C PRO A 292 35.04 -7.19 -13.37
N GLN A 293 36.02 -7.05 -14.26
CA GLN A 293 36.44 -8.16 -15.13
C GLN A 293 36.93 -9.38 -14.34
N VAL A 294 37.56 -9.18 -13.17
CA VAL A 294 37.99 -10.25 -12.26
C VAL A 294 36.78 -11.06 -11.78
N VAL A 295 35.68 -10.39 -11.42
CA VAL A 295 34.43 -11.02 -10.99
C VAL A 295 33.81 -11.77 -12.17
N ARG A 296 33.75 -11.14 -13.36
CA ARG A 296 33.23 -11.82 -14.56
C ARG A 296 33.95 -13.13 -14.85
N ASN A 297 35.28 -13.12 -14.90
CA ASN A 297 36.06 -14.31 -15.20
C ASN A 297 35.86 -15.42 -14.15
N LEU A 298 35.71 -15.04 -12.87
CA LEU A 298 35.54 -15.99 -11.78
C LEU A 298 34.18 -16.71 -11.83
N PHE A 299 33.13 -15.98 -12.21
CA PHE A 299 31.76 -16.50 -12.19
C PHE A 299 31.30 -17.07 -13.54
N GLN A 300 31.77 -16.56 -14.69
CA GLN A 300 31.30 -17.02 -16.00
C GLN A 300 31.40 -18.54 -16.17
N HIS A 301 32.57 -19.12 -15.87
CA HIS A 301 32.75 -20.58 -15.95
C HIS A 301 31.84 -21.37 -14.99
N LYS A 302 31.48 -20.79 -13.85
CA LYS A 302 30.58 -21.44 -12.88
C LYS A 302 29.13 -21.44 -13.40
N PHE A 303 28.68 -20.32 -13.95
CA PHE A 303 27.35 -20.24 -14.60
C PHE A 303 27.27 -21.18 -15.80
N ASP A 304 28.32 -21.26 -16.62
CA ASP A 304 28.37 -22.18 -17.77
C ASP A 304 28.31 -23.65 -17.34
N ALA A 305 29.05 -24.03 -16.29
CA ALA A 305 29.04 -25.39 -15.74
C ALA A 305 27.66 -25.77 -15.16
N GLU A 306 27.02 -24.86 -14.44
CA GLU A 306 25.70 -25.11 -13.84
C GLU A 306 24.57 -25.10 -14.88
N ALA A 307 24.70 -24.33 -15.97
CA ALA A 307 23.83 -24.39 -17.13
C ALA A 307 23.90 -25.76 -17.84
N GLN A 308 25.09 -26.36 -17.90
CA GLN A 308 25.27 -27.71 -18.47
C GLN A 308 24.67 -28.80 -17.58
N HIS A 309 24.72 -28.64 -16.25
CA HIS A 309 24.10 -29.56 -15.30
C HIS A 309 22.57 -29.43 -15.22
N SER A 310 22.01 -28.22 -15.38
CA SER A 310 20.55 -27.99 -15.45
C SER A 310 19.95 -28.26 -16.84
N GLY A 311 20.81 -28.37 -17.87
CA GLY A 311 20.46 -28.56 -19.28
C GLY A 311 19.83 -29.90 -19.68
N SER A 312 19.50 -30.80 -18.75
CA SER A 312 18.65 -31.96 -19.08
C SER A 312 17.16 -31.60 -19.25
N CYS A 313 16.73 -30.35 -19.00
CA CYS A 313 15.34 -29.93 -19.18
C CYS A 313 15.04 -28.62 -19.94
N GLU A 314 15.98 -27.66 -20.11
CA GLU A 314 15.62 -26.33 -20.69
C GLU A 314 16.57 -25.77 -21.79
N SER A 315 17.34 -26.61 -22.47
CA SER A 315 18.29 -26.19 -23.52
C SER A 315 17.67 -25.52 -24.76
N GLY A 316 16.35 -25.49 -24.90
CA GLY A 316 15.65 -24.91 -26.06
C GLY A 316 15.47 -23.38 -26.05
N LYS A 317 15.61 -22.69 -24.91
CA LYS A 317 15.32 -21.23 -24.82
C LYS A 317 16.56 -20.33 -24.86
N LEU A 318 17.73 -20.84 -24.46
CA LEU A 318 18.97 -20.06 -24.39
C LEU A 318 19.55 -19.69 -25.76
N ILE A 319 19.32 -20.51 -26.78
CA ILE A 319 19.95 -20.35 -28.11
C ILE A 319 19.29 -19.23 -28.95
N ASN A 320 18.03 -18.87 -28.68
CA ASN A 320 17.29 -17.93 -29.53
C ASN A 320 17.37 -16.45 -29.14
N ILE A 321 17.96 -16.10 -27.98
CA ILE A 321 18.05 -14.69 -27.55
C ILE A 321 19.42 -14.09 -27.89
N PHE A 322 20.48 -14.89 -27.93
CA PHE A 322 21.83 -14.44 -28.27
C PHE A 322 22.22 -14.95 -29.66
N GLY A 323 22.06 -14.10 -30.66
CA GLY A 323 22.54 -14.34 -32.03
C GLY A 323 24.06 -14.40 -32.15
N PHE A 324 24.70 -15.38 -31.49
CA PHE A 324 26.09 -15.72 -31.72
C PHE A 324 26.17 -16.91 -32.67
N SER A 325 26.37 -16.60 -33.95
CA SER A 325 26.87 -17.56 -34.92
C SER A 325 28.28 -18.02 -34.48
N ASN A 326 28.41 -19.28 -34.06
CA ASN A 326 29.70 -19.90 -33.84
C ASN A 326 30.48 -19.95 -35.16
N ARG A 327 31.42 -19.01 -35.34
CA ARG A 327 32.61 -19.19 -36.16
C ARG A 327 33.79 -19.37 -35.22
N SER A 328 34.20 -20.60 -35.01
CA SER A 328 35.63 -20.96 -35.07
C SER A 328 35.76 -22.48 -35.08
N THR A 329 35.98 -23.02 -36.28
CA THR A 329 36.52 -24.34 -36.55
C THR A 329 38.04 -24.29 -36.37
N TYR A 330 38.62 -25.13 -35.50
CA TYR A 330 39.99 -25.67 -35.58
C TYR A 330 40.05 -26.93 -34.68
N ILE A 331 39.90 -28.12 -35.26
CA ILE A 331 40.94 -29.13 -35.59
C ILE A 331 41.67 -29.71 -34.36
N ALA A 332 41.46 -31.00 -34.11
CA ALA A 332 42.52 -31.96 -33.82
C ALA A 332 42.04 -33.38 -34.21
N ASP A 333 42.87 -34.03 -35.03
CA ASP A 333 42.76 -35.36 -35.61
C ASP A 333 42.75 -36.50 -34.58
N GLY A 334 42.34 -37.69 -35.03
CA GLY A 334 43.06 -38.91 -34.67
C GLY A 334 42.25 -40.18 -34.45
N SER A 335 42.09 -40.94 -35.53
CA SER A 335 42.03 -42.41 -35.61
C SER A 335 40.92 -43.18 -34.87
N ASP A 336 39.93 -43.65 -35.63
CA ASP A 336 39.30 -44.94 -35.39
C ASP A 336 39.58 -45.86 -36.59
N PHE A 337 40.40 -46.87 -36.33
CA PHE A 337 40.64 -48.02 -37.21
C PHE A 337 39.75 -49.15 -36.73
N MET A 338 38.97 -49.69 -37.67
CA MET A 338 38.19 -50.92 -37.56
C MET A 338 39.03 -52.10 -37.05
N PHE A 339 38.42 -52.92 -36.20
CA PHE A 339 38.55 -54.38 -36.25
C PHE A 339 37.19 -55.03 -35.98
N ASP A 340 36.75 -55.82 -36.95
CA ASP A 340 35.71 -56.83 -36.88
C ASP A 340 36.10 -57.97 -35.93
N GLU A 341 35.11 -58.66 -35.36
CA GLU A 341 35.02 -60.14 -35.29
C GLU A 341 33.72 -60.55 -34.57
N ASP A 342 32.71 -60.85 -35.39
CA ASP A 342 31.97 -62.11 -35.49
C ASP A 342 31.71 -63.02 -34.26
N ASP A 343 30.44 -63.39 -34.19
CA ASP A 343 29.88 -64.74 -34.03
C ASP A 343 29.56 -65.38 -32.65
N ASP A 344 28.29 -65.79 -32.63
CA ASP A 344 27.75 -67.08 -32.19
C ASP A 344 27.22 -67.29 -30.75
N ASP A 345 25.88 -67.36 -30.74
CA ASP A 345 25.06 -68.49 -30.31
C ASP A 345 24.73 -68.73 -28.82
N ASN A 346 23.41 -68.61 -28.58
CA ASN A 346 22.53 -69.69 -28.11
C ASN A 346 22.52 -69.97 -26.59
N TYR A 347 21.37 -69.77 -25.93
CA TYR A 347 20.51 -70.84 -25.39
C TYR A 347 19.41 -70.28 -24.48
N MET A 348 18.20 -70.77 -24.73
CA MET A 348 16.99 -70.69 -23.92
C MET A 348 17.23 -71.08 -22.45
N ASN A 349 16.52 -70.44 -21.50
CA ASN A 349 15.58 -71.19 -20.66
C ASN A 349 14.58 -70.31 -19.90
N GLU A 350 13.33 -70.76 -19.97
CA GLU A 350 12.17 -70.39 -19.17
C GLU A 350 12.38 -70.78 -17.70
N ASN A 351 11.83 -70.02 -16.75
CA ASN A 351 10.83 -70.56 -15.82
C ASN A 351 10.20 -69.54 -14.88
N SER A 352 8.91 -69.81 -14.69
CA SER A 352 7.84 -69.28 -13.84
C SER A 352 8.01 -69.43 -12.32
N GLY A 353 7.19 -68.67 -11.59
CA GLY A 353 6.80 -68.86 -10.16
C GLY A 353 6.71 -67.51 -9.46
N GLU A 354 5.58 -66.83 -9.31
CA GLU A 354 4.39 -67.12 -8.46
C GLU A 354 4.73 -67.60 -7.04
N GLU A 355 4.47 -66.72 -6.05
CA GLU A 355 3.92 -66.94 -4.69
C GLU A 355 4.11 -65.61 -3.91
N GLU A 356 3.06 -64.81 -3.69
CA GLU A 356 2.15 -64.83 -2.53
C GLU A 356 2.86 -64.86 -1.15
N SER A 357 2.74 -63.76 -0.38
CA SER A 357 2.11 -63.79 0.96
C SER A 357 2.21 -62.43 1.65
N GLU A 358 1.05 -61.85 1.95
CA GLU A 358 0.83 -60.85 3.00
C GLU A 358 1.08 -61.47 4.39
N THR A 359 1.41 -60.61 5.37
CA THR A 359 1.35 -60.70 6.86
C THR A 359 2.62 -60.03 7.42
N GLU A 360 2.62 -59.07 8.35
CA GLU A 360 1.74 -58.68 9.47
C GLU A 360 1.68 -57.15 9.63
#